data_AF-A0A3M1G849-F1
#
_entry.id   AF-A0A3M1G849-F1
#
_cell.length_a   1.000
_cell.length_b   1.000
_cell.length_c   1.000
_cell.angle_alpha   90.00
_cell.angle_beta   90.00
_cell.angle_gamma   90.00
#
_symmetry.space_group_name_H-M   'P 1'
#
loop_
_entity.id
_entity.type
_entity.pdbx_description
1 polymer ?
#
loop_
_entity_poly.entity_id
_entity_poly.type
_entity_poly.pdbx_seq_one_letter_code
_entity_poly.pdbx_strand_id
1 'polypeptide(L)' 'MERVHGTCVAIDGAGVLILGPSGAGKSDFALRLIDEGAVLVADDYTDVAAA' A
#
# COMPACT_ATOMS: atom_id res chain seq x y z
N MET A 1 13.63 1.19 -10.87
CA MET A 1 12.34 1.60 -10.27
C MET A 1 11.24 1.11 -11.19
N GLU A 2 10.28 0.41 -10.63
CA GLU A 2 9.07 -0.06 -11.32
C GLU A 2 7.87 0.61 -10.65
N ARG A 3 6.91 1.07 -11.45
CA ARG A 3 5.67 1.68 -10.94
C ARG A 3 4.55 0.65 -10.96
N VAL A 4 4.02 0.32 -9.79
CA VAL A 4 3.00 -0.71 -9.60
C VAL A 4 1.66 -0.08 -9.22
N HIS A 5 0.56 -0.57 -9.80
CA HIS A 5 -0.79 -0.16 -9.41
C HIS A 5 -1.19 -0.87 -8.10
N GLY A 6 -1.18 -0.13 -7.00
CA GLY A 6 -1.35 -0.67 -5.65
C GLY A 6 -1.09 0.37 -4.57
N THR A 7 -1.71 0.16 -3.42
CA THR A 7 -1.56 0.99 -2.22
C THR A 7 -0.54 0.35 -1.30
N CYS A 8 0.39 1.13 -0.74
CA CYS A 8 1.45 0.65 0.13
C CYS A 8 1.32 1.27 1.53
N VAL A 9 1.41 0.44 2.56
CA VAL A 9 1.45 0.85 3.97
C VAL A 9 2.67 0.26 4.66
N ALA A 10 3.12 0.88 5.75
CA ALA A 10 4.16 0.35 6.62
C ALA A 10 3.53 -0.17 7.92
N ILE A 11 3.87 -1.40 8.29
CA ILE A 11 3.45 -2.07 9.54
C ILE A 11 4.72 -2.55 10.24
N ASP A 12 4.96 -2.10 11.47
CA ASP A 12 6.15 -2.46 12.27
C ASP A 12 7.48 -2.31 11.51
N GLY A 13 7.58 -1.29 10.65
CA GLY A 13 8.76 -1.01 9.83
C GLY A 13 8.88 -1.83 8.54
N ALA A 14 7.94 -2.74 8.25
CA ALA A 14 7.86 -3.48 7.00
C ALA A 14 6.87 -2.84 6.01
N GLY A 15 7.30 -2.62 4.77
CA GLY A 15 6.43 -2.16 3.69
C GLY A 15 5.55 -3.29 3.15
N VAL A 16 4.24 -3.08 3.10
CA VAL A 16 3.23 -4.01 2.61
C VAL A 16 2.52 -3.39 1.41
N LEU A 17 2.71 -3.98 0.23
CA LEU A 17 2.04 -3.56 -1.01
C LEU A 17 0.74 -4.34 -1.20
N ILE A 18 -0.38 -3.64 -1.19
CA ILE A 18 -1.72 -4.18 -1.38
C ILE A 18 -2.06 -4.13 -2.88
N LEU A 19 -2.27 -5.30 -3.47
CA LEU A 19 -2.56 -5.48 -4.89
C LEU A 19 -3.96 -6.06 -5.10
N GLY A 20 -4.50 -5.83 -6.29
CA GLY A 20 -5.84 -6.28 -6.67
C GLY A 20 -6.43 -5.42 -7.77
N PRO A 21 -7.53 -5.87 -8.42
CA PRO A 21 -8.17 -5.13 -9.49
C PRO A 21 -8.69 -3.75 -9.03
N SER A 22 -9.01 -2.88 -9.99
CA SER A 22 -9.68 -1.61 -9.69
C SER A 22 -11.04 -1.87 -9.04
N GLY A 23 -11.40 -1.10 -8.01
CA GLY A 23 -12.63 -1.29 -7.24
C GLY A 23 -12.60 -2.44 -6.22
N ALA A 24 -11.49 -3.17 -6.06
CA ALA A 24 -11.38 -4.27 -5.09
C ALA A 24 -11.31 -3.82 -3.61
N GLY A 25 -11.27 -2.52 -3.34
CA GLY A 25 -11.19 -1.98 -1.97
C GLY A 25 -9.77 -1.86 -1.40
N LYS A 26 -8.72 -1.79 -2.23
CA LYS A 26 -7.32 -1.64 -1.78
C LYS A 26 -7.14 -0.44 -0.83
N SER A 27 -7.63 0.73 -1.23
CA SER A 27 -7.53 1.97 -0.43
C SER A 27 -8.42 1.93 0.81
N ASP A 28 -9.60 1.28 0.76
CA ASP A 28 -10.44 1.06 1.96
C ASP A 28 -9.75 0.14 2.97
N PHE A 29 -9.12 -0.94 2.49
CA PHE A 29 -8.35 -1.82 3.35
C PHE A 29 -7.12 -1.13 3.94
N ALA A 30 -6.40 -0.33 3.14
CA ALA A 30 -5.29 0.48 3.63
C ALA A 30 -5.74 1.49 4.70
N LEU A 31 -6.90 2.13 4.52
CA LEU A 31 -7.46 3.07 5.48
C LEU A 31 -7.74 2.38 6.83
N ARG A 32 -8.32 1.18 6.82
CA ARG A 32 -8.54 0.39 8.04
C ARG A 32 -7.24 -0.02 8.73
N LEU A 33 -6.20 -0.34 7.96
CA LEU A 33 -4.88 -0.63 8.53
C LEU A 33 -4.28 0.63 9.18
N ILE A 34 -4.48 1.81 8.58
CA ILE A 34 -4.04 3.08 9.16
C ILE A 34 -4.76 3.36 10.48
N ASP A 35 -6.07 3.09 10.55
CA ASP A 35 -6.84 3.20 11.80
C ASP A 35 -6.28 2.27 12.90
N GLU A 36 -5.71 1.12 12.53
CA GLU A 36 -5.05 0.16 13.44
C GLU A 36 -3.55 0.47 13.66
N GLY A 37 -3.04 1.60 13.15
CA GLY A 37 -1.68 2.08 13.42
C GLY A 37 -0.66 1.86 12.30
N ALA A 38 -1.06 1.36 11.13
CA ALA A 38 -0.21 1.35 9.95
C ALA A 38 0.05 2.79 9.45
N VAL A 39 1.16 2.98 8.73
CA VAL A 39 1.51 4.28 8.14
C VAL A 39 1.34 4.23 6.64
N LEU A 40 0.60 5.17 6.05
CA LEU A 40 0.50 5.27 4.59
C LEU A 40 1.87 5.60 3.99
N VAL A 41 2.29 4.83 2.98
CA VAL A 41 3.52 5.08 2.22
C VAL A 41 3.17 5.65 0.84
N ALA A 42 2.22 5.03 0.14
CA ALA A 42 1.75 5.45 -1.18
C ALA A 42 0.31 4.97 -1.41
N ASP A 43 -0.48 5.69 -2.20
CA ASP A 43 -1.83 5.29 -2.61
C ASP A 43 -1.97 5.29 -4.13
N ASP A 44 -2.79 4.37 -4.65
CA ASP A 44 -3.06 4.10 -6.07
C ASP A 44 -1.85 3.60 -6.88
N TYR A 45 -0.70 4.28 -6.82
CA TYR A 45 0.54 3.83 -7.46
C TYR A 45 1.73 3.89 -6.49
N THR A 46 2.52 2.83 -6.47
CA THR A 46 3.73 2.71 -5.65
C THR A 46 4.96 2.50 -6.54
N ASP A 47 5.98 3.34 -6.36
CA ASP A 47 7.29 3.13 -6.98
C ASP A 47 8.13 2.17 -6.12
N VAL A 48 8.56 1.06 -6.72
CA VAL A 48 9.36 0.02 -6.05
C VAL A 48 10.75 -0.10 -6.68
N ALA A 49 11.74 -0.42 -5.85
CA ALA A 49 13.11 -0.70 -6.28
C ALA A 49 13.64 -1.90 -5.49
N ALA A 50 14.47 -2.72 -6.15
CA ALA A 50 15.29 -3.70 -5.43
C ALA A 50 16.35 -2.97 -4.60
N ALA A 51 16.66 -3.52 -3.43
CA ALA A 51 17.77 -3.06 -2.60
C ALA A 51 19.13 -3.41 -3.22
#